data_AF-G9MK70-F1
#
_entry.id   AF-G9MK70-F1
#
_cell.length_a   1.000
_cell.length_b   1.000
_cell.length_c   1.000
_cell.angle_alpha   90.00
_cell.angle_beta   90.00
_cell.angle_gamma   90.00
#
_symmetry.space_group_name_H-M   'P 1'
#
loop_
_entity.id
_entity.type
_entity.pdbx_description
1 polymer ?
#
loop_
_entity_poly.entity_id
_entity_poly.type
_entity_poly.pdbx_seq_one_letter_code
_entity_poly.pdbx_strand_id
1 'polypeptide(L)'
;MSSPPKLRFPEGFLITRDDEAIVVLGRLIEENHKKNRLLYKEVLHNHVQHGLLAAYCLGSSGARLMGIYSEEIKELEGREKSKHEKLMTEAVLDTVLGHRENELDFITYFEQQQSESGLNLQQILQYWILDREKQFLPGFIGGYAHPLIMFADSVELGSSMLAFDALALTAVDWSPLTSLITMSLPEPQTCPNGIIEILDTIRSDPSFEHVVPSPGIQHITEIFHDGPAKAAVIKYLSIGYAYLSKPEFNLEVTEEMVEIAIHFLVCTHAPGAPAFDFYLCHNLTGGQ
;
A
#
# COMPACT_ATOMS: atom_id res chain seq x y z
N MET A 1 30.20 11.54 -2.32
CA MET A 1 28.76 11.87 -2.44
C MET A 1 28.11 10.71 -3.18
N SER A 2 27.23 9.97 -2.51
CA SER A 2 26.40 8.96 -3.17
C SER A 2 25.54 9.64 -4.22
N SER A 3 25.33 9.02 -5.39
CA SER A 3 24.29 9.48 -6.32
C SER A 3 22.92 9.44 -5.62
N PRO A 4 22.00 10.37 -5.93
CA PRO A 4 20.64 10.30 -5.40
C PRO A 4 19.98 8.98 -5.82
N PRO A 5 19.12 8.40 -4.97
CA PRO A 5 18.43 7.16 -5.28
C PRO A 5 17.61 7.33 -6.55
N LYS A 6 17.73 6.38 -7.48
CA LYS A 6 16.93 6.34 -8.71
C LYS A 6 15.95 5.18 -8.65
N LEU A 7 14.67 5.49 -8.81
CA LEU A 7 13.61 4.54 -8.98
C LEU A 7 13.84 3.75 -10.28
N ARG A 8 14.07 2.45 -10.12
CA ARG A 8 14.22 1.52 -11.23
C ARG A 8 12.94 0.73 -11.35
N PHE A 9 12.31 0.84 -12.49
CA PHE A 9 11.22 -0.06 -12.86
C PHE A 9 11.84 -1.32 -13.46
N PRO A 10 11.63 -2.51 -12.88
CA PRO A 10 11.93 -3.73 -13.59
C PRO A 10 11.11 -3.78 -14.89
N GLU A 11 11.57 -4.55 -15.88
CA GLU A 11 10.69 -4.92 -16.98
C GLU A 11 9.54 -5.72 -16.36
N GLY A 12 8.31 -5.18 -16.41
CA GLY A 12 7.14 -5.81 -15.81
C GLY A 12 6.96 -7.21 -16.38
N PHE A 13 6.73 -8.19 -15.49
CA PHE A 13 6.72 -9.61 -15.87
C PHE A 13 5.66 -9.90 -16.95
N LEU A 14 4.55 -9.16 -16.93
CA LEU A 14 3.42 -9.37 -17.82
C LEU A 14 3.50 -8.57 -19.12
N ILE A 15 4.41 -7.61 -19.23
CA ILE A 15 4.56 -6.73 -20.40
C ILE A 15 4.95 -7.54 -21.66
N THR A 16 5.53 -8.73 -21.48
CA THR A 16 5.99 -9.59 -22.58
C THR A 16 4.96 -10.64 -23.04
N ARG A 17 3.81 -10.75 -22.36
CA ARG A 17 2.77 -11.75 -22.67
C ARG A 17 1.77 -11.21 -23.67
N ASP A 18 1.29 -12.06 -24.55
CA ASP A 18 0.39 -11.71 -25.66
C ASP A 18 -0.86 -12.60 -25.76
N ASP A 19 -1.22 -13.30 -24.68
CA ASP A 19 -2.40 -14.16 -24.65
C ASP A 19 -3.73 -13.39 -24.57
N GLU A 20 -4.86 -14.06 -24.89
CA GLU A 20 -6.19 -13.44 -24.87
C GLU A 20 -6.54 -12.87 -23.48
N ALA A 21 -6.11 -13.55 -22.41
CA ALA A 21 -6.50 -13.17 -21.05
C ALA A 21 -5.80 -11.88 -20.60
N ILE A 22 -4.55 -11.63 -21.00
CA ILE A 22 -3.88 -10.34 -20.71
C ILE A 22 -4.54 -9.17 -21.44
N VAL A 23 -5.03 -9.36 -22.67
CA VAL A 23 -5.78 -8.33 -23.40
C VAL A 23 -7.10 -8.02 -22.69
N VAL A 24 -7.81 -9.06 -22.23
CA VAL A 24 -9.03 -8.89 -21.43
C VAL A 24 -8.73 -8.19 -20.10
N LEU A 25 -7.66 -8.58 -19.40
CA LEU A 25 -7.24 -7.97 -18.14
C LEU A 25 -7.00 -6.47 -18.31
N GLY A 26 -6.18 -6.07 -19.30
CA GLY A 26 -5.89 -4.67 -19.58
C GLY A 26 -7.14 -3.85 -19.86
N ARG A 27 -8.06 -4.38 -20.67
CA ARG A 27 -9.36 -3.73 -20.94
C ARG A 27 -10.21 -3.57 -19.67
N LEU A 28 -10.31 -4.61 -18.84
CA LEU A 28 -11.11 -4.56 -17.60
C LEU A 28 -10.55 -3.56 -16.60
N ILE A 29 -9.22 -3.48 -16.49
CA ILE A 29 -8.54 -2.49 -15.64
C ILE A 29 -8.82 -1.07 -16.14
N GLU A 30 -8.71 -0.82 -17.44
CA GLU A 30 -9.03 0.47 -18.05
C GLU A 30 -10.50 0.85 -17.85
N GLU A 31 -11.41 -0.12 -18.00
CA GLU A 31 -12.84 0.09 -17.72
C GLU A 31 -13.08 0.41 -16.24
N ASN A 32 -12.41 -0.28 -15.32
CA ASN A 32 -12.53 -0.04 -13.89
C ASN A 32 -12.12 1.39 -13.52
N HIS A 33 -10.94 1.81 -13.95
CA HIS A 33 -10.43 3.16 -13.70
C HIS A 33 -11.37 4.25 -14.24
N LYS A 34 -11.93 4.06 -15.45
CA LYS A 34 -12.83 5.05 -16.06
C LYS A 34 -14.18 5.14 -15.36
N LYS A 35 -14.69 4.03 -14.83
CA LYS A 35 -16.09 3.92 -14.41
C LYS A 35 -16.29 3.88 -12.91
N ASN A 36 -15.29 3.47 -12.13
CA ASN A 36 -15.42 3.23 -10.71
C ASN A 36 -14.43 4.10 -9.92
N ARG A 37 -14.81 4.42 -8.68
CA ARG A 37 -13.94 5.12 -7.73
C ARG A 37 -12.84 4.17 -7.19
N LEU A 38 -11.77 4.73 -6.65
CA LEU A 38 -10.75 4.00 -5.88
C LEU A 38 -11.27 3.67 -4.48
N LEU A 39 -12.18 4.48 -3.95
CA LEU A 39 -12.89 4.26 -2.69
C LEU A 39 -14.40 4.10 -2.88
N TYR A 40 -15.01 3.22 -2.10
CA TYR A 40 -16.47 3.05 -2.01
C TYR A 40 -16.89 2.93 -0.53
N LYS A 41 -18.16 3.23 -0.22
CA LYS A 41 -18.68 3.27 1.16
C LYS A 41 -17.78 4.10 2.08
N GLU A 42 -17.30 5.24 1.57
CA GLU A 42 -16.43 6.23 2.21
C GLU A 42 -15.00 5.79 2.58
N VAL A 43 -14.78 4.52 2.93
CA VAL A 43 -13.51 4.05 3.52
C VAL A 43 -12.97 2.75 2.93
N LEU A 44 -13.73 2.05 2.07
CA LEU A 44 -13.30 0.76 1.50
C LEU A 44 -12.60 0.98 0.17
N HIS A 45 -11.51 0.24 -0.05
CA HIS A 45 -10.71 0.31 -1.27
C HIS A 45 -11.28 -0.58 -2.37
N ASN A 46 -11.33 -0.07 -3.59
CA ASN A 46 -11.66 -0.85 -4.77
C ASN A 46 -10.57 -1.92 -5.02
N HIS A 47 -10.92 -3.19 -4.82
CA HIS A 47 -9.99 -4.31 -4.96
C HIS A 47 -10.01 -4.97 -6.34
N VAL A 48 -10.80 -4.45 -7.30
CA VAL A 48 -10.99 -5.07 -8.61
C VAL A 48 -9.67 -5.29 -9.34
N GLN A 49 -8.78 -4.28 -9.33
CA GLN A 49 -7.50 -4.38 -10.04
C GLN A 49 -6.66 -5.55 -9.49
N HIS A 50 -6.42 -5.56 -8.18
CA HIS A 50 -5.64 -6.59 -7.50
C HIS A 50 -6.25 -7.99 -7.70
N GLY A 51 -7.57 -8.11 -7.56
CA GLY A 51 -8.28 -9.38 -7.72
C GLY A 51 -8.18 -9.92 -9.14
N LEU A 52 -8.32 -9.07 -10.16
CA LEU A 52 -8.20 -9.47 -11.56
C LEU A 52 -6.76 -9.88 -11.92
N LEU A 53 -5.77 -9.11 -11.45
CA LEU A 53 -4.35 -9.42 -11.67
C LEU A 53 -3.98 -10.76 -11.00
N ALA A 54 -4.33 -10.94 -9.73
CA ALA A 54 -4.10 -12.18 -9.00
C ALA A 54 -4.76 -13.38 -9.69
N ALA A 55 -6.02 -13.24 -10.11
CA ALA A 55 -6.73 -14.29 -10.83
C ALA A 55 -6.05 -14.66 -12.15
N TYR A 56 -5.54 -13.67 -12.89
CA TYR A 56 -4.80 -13.89 -14.13
C TYR A 56 -3.45 -14.59 -13.86
N CYS A 57 -2.69 -14.16 -12.86
CA CYS A 57 -1.44 -14.83 -12.45
C CYS A 57 -1.67 -16.29 -12.05
N LEU A 58 -2.84 -16.62 -11.50
CA LEU A 58 -3.27 -18.00 -11.19
C LEU A 58 -3.81 -18.78 -12.41
N GLY A 59 -3.76 -18.21 -13.62
CA GLY A 59 -4.14 -18.88 -14.88
C GLY A 59 -5.61 -18.74 -15.27
N SER A 60 -6.32 -17.74 -14.75
CA SER A 60 -7.72 -17.48 -15.15
C SER A 60 -7.82 -17.10 -16.63
N SER A 61 -8.83 -17.63 -17.32
CA SER A 61 -9.17 -17.24 -18.69
C SER A 61 -9.83 -15.86 -18.74
N GLY A 62 -9.84 -15.21 -19.91
CA GLY A 62 -10.54 -13.94 -20.12
C GLY A 62 -12.03 -14.01 -19.73
N ALA A 63 -12.71 -15.13 -20.01
CA ALA A 63 -14.10 -15.35 -19.58
C ALA A 63 -14.25 -15.35 -18.05
N ARG A 64 -13.29 -15.95 -17.32
CA ARG A 64 -13.30 -15.96 -15.86
C ARG A 64 -13.02 -14.56 -15.29
N LEU A 65 -12.09 -13.82 -15.88
CA LEU A 65 -11.79 -12.43 -15.51
C LEU A 65 -13.01 -11.52 -15.68
N MET A 66 -13.72 -11.62 -16.81
CA MET A 66 -14.97 -10.87 -17.02
C MET A 66 -16.04 -11.23 -15.98
N GLY A 67 -16.12 -12.51 -15.59
CA GLY A 67 -17.03 -12.97 -14.54
C GLY A 67 -16.70 -12.37 -13.18
N ILE A 68 -15.42 -12.34 -12.80
CA ILE A 68 -14.95 -11.68 -11.55
C ILE A 68 -15.30 -10.20 -11.60
N TYR A 69 -14.91 -9.49 -12.66
CA TYR A 69 -15.18 -8.06 -12.81
C TYR A 69 -16.68 -7.75 -12.68
N SER A 70 -17.53 -8.52 -13.35
CA SER A 70 -18.98 -8.28 -13.34
C SER A 70 -19.62 -8.46 -11.96
N GLU A 71 -19.02 -9.26 -11.09
CA GLU A 71 -19.49 -9.45 -9.71
C GLU A 71 -18.98 -8.33 -8.81
N GLU A 72 -17.68 -8.07 -8.83
CA GLU A 72 -17.03 -7.11 -7.94
C GLU A 72 -17.56 -5.68 -8.14
N ILE A 73 -17.83 -5.26 -9.39
CA ILE A 73 -18.30 -3.89 -9.67
C ILE A 73 -19.70 -3.58 -9.11
N LYS A 74 -20.49 -4.58 -8.70
CA LYS A 74 -21.85 -4.36 -8.19
C LYS A 74 -21.86 -3.59 -6.86
N GLU A 75 -20.81 -3.75 -6.06
CA GLU A 75 -20.66 -3.09 -4.76
C GLU A 75 -19.96 -1.72 -4.87
N LEU A 76 -19.39 -1.41 -6.05
CA LEU A 76 -18.60 -0.20 -6.25
C LEU A 76 -19.46 1.02 -6.57
N GLU A 77 -18.92 2.18 -6.21
CA GLU A 77 -19.47 3.47 -6.57
C GLU A 77 -18.90 3.95 -7.91
N GLY A 78 -19.79 4.50 -8.74
CA GLY A 78 -19.40 5.05 -10.03
C GLY A 78 -18.52 6.29 -9.89
N ARG A 79 -17.56 6.45 -10.80
CA ARG A 79 -16.72 7.64 -10.92
C ARG A 79 -17.59 8.81 -11.41
N GLU A 80 -17.80 9.79 -10.54
CA GLU A 80 -18.42 11.06 -10.93
C GLU A 80 -17.36 12.00 -11.56
N LYS A 81 -17.80 13.13 -12.12
CA LYS A 81 -16.86 14.21 -12.43
C LYS A 81 -16.36 14.81 -11.12
N SER A 82 -15.05 15.13 -11.05
CA SER A 82 -14.54 15.99 -9.98
C SER A 82 -15.42 17.24 -9.89
N LYS A 83 -15.92 17.52 -8.70
CA LYS A 83 -16.70 18.73 -8.40
C LYS A 83 -15.79 19.90 -8.00
N HIS A 84 -14.49 19.65 -7.92
CA HIS A 84 -13.51 20.49 -7.28
C HIS A 84 -12.23 20.50 -8.12
N GLU A 85 -12.09 21.47 -9.03
CA GLU A 85 -10.78 21.80 -9.61
C GLU A 85 -9.89 22.54 -8.58
N LYS A 86 -9.88 22.08 -7.32
CA LYS A 86 -9.18 22.75 -6.21
C LYS A 86 -7.67 22.49 -6.25
N LEU A 87 -7.26 21.33 -6.77
CA LEU A 87 -5.86 20.93 -6.81
C LEU A 87 -5.16 21.52 -8.02
N MET A 88 -4.73 22.78 -7.88
CA MET A 88 -4.01 23.50 -8.93
C MET A 88 -2.50 23.53 -8.72
N THR A 89 -2.03 23.22 -7.51
CA THR A 89 -0.61 23.27 -7.13
C THR A 89 -0.27 22.22 -6.09
N GLU A 90 1.01 21.86 -6.00
CA GLU A 90 1.52 20.96 -4.95
C GLU A 90 1.25 21.49 -3.53
N ALA A 91 1.37 22.81 -3.34
CA ALA A 91 1.13 23.43 -2.05
C ALA A 91 -0.32 23.24 -1.59
N VAL A 92 -1.30 23.31 -2.51
CA VAL A 92 -2.70 23.03 -2.17
C VAL A 92 -2.89 21.54 -1.91
N LEU A 93 -2.29 20.68 -2.74
CA LEU A 93 -2.33 19.22 -2.56
C LEU A 93 -1.85 18.82 -1.15
N ASP A 94 -0.73 19.36 -0.70
CA ASP A 94 -0.16 19.03 0.61
C ASP A 94 -1.08 19.40 1.79
N THR A 95 -1.96 20.39 1.64
CA THR A 95 -2.93 20.82 2.67
C THR A 95 -4.17 19.94 2.77
N VAL A 96 -4.43 19.11 1.77
CA VAL A 96 -5.62 18.23 1.72
C VAL A 96 -5.25 16.75 1.68
N LEU A 97 -3.98 16.40 1.89
CA LEU A 97 -3.57 15.01 2.08
C LEU A 97 -4.35 14.34 3.21
N GLY A 98 -4.88 13.16 2.95
CA GLY A 98 -5.72 12.39 3.87
C GLY A 98 -7.21 12.76 3.82
N HIS A 99 -7.59 13.79 3.05
CA HIS A 99 -8.98 14.21 2.88
C HIS A 99 -9.60 13.45 1.70
N ARG A 100 -10.22 12.30 2.02
CA ARG A 100 -10.76 11.32 1.07
C ARG A 100 -11.77 11.90 0.07
N GLU A 101 -12.45 12.98 0.43
CA GLU A 101 -13.38 13.68 -0.45
C GLU A 101 -12.73 14.31 -1.69
N ASN A 102 -11.39 14.47 -1.70
CA ASN A 102 -10.61 15.01 -2.82
C ASN A 102 -10.03 13.91 -3.73
N GLU A 103 -10.43 12.64 -3.55
CA GLU A 103 -9.99 11.50 -4.36
C GLU A 103 -9.95 11.79 -5.86
N LEU A 104 -11.08 12.23 -6.43
CA LEU A 104 -11.18 12.49 -7.88
C LEU A 104 -10.29 13.65 -8.33
N ASP A 105 -10.01 14.60 -7.44
CA ASP A 105 -9.16 15.74 -7.72
C ASP A 105 -7.70 15.28 -7.77
N PHE A 106 -7.29 14.39 -6.85
CA PHE A 106 -5.94 13.82 -6.86
C PHE A 106 -5.69 13.02 -8.14
N ILE A 107 -6.65 12.17 -8.54
CA ILE A 107 -6.53 11.40 -9.79
C ILE A 107 -6.35 12.35 -10.97
N THR A 108 -7.24 13.36 -11.10
CA THR A 108 -7.18 14.35 -12.19
C THR A 108 -5.84 15.09 -12.21
N TYR A 109 -5.35 15.51 -11.04
CA TYR A 109 -4.09 16.22 -10.89
C TYR A 109 -2.89 15.39 -11.37
N PHE A 110 -2.80 14.11 -10.98
CA PHE A 110 -1.69 13.25 -11.40
C PHE A 110 -1.76 12.87 -12.88
N GLU A 111 -2.95 12.60 -13.42
CA GLU A 111 -3.14 12.35 -14.86
C GLU A 111 -2.72 13.57 -15.71
N GLN A 112 -3.03 14.79 -15.26
CA GLN A 112 -2.69 16.02 -15.99
C GLN A 112 -1.18 16.27 -16.07
N GLN A 113 -0.40 15.83 -15.06
CA GLN A 113 1.05 16.05 -15.05
C GLN A 113 1.76 15.49 -16.29
N GLN A 114 1.32 14.35 -16.80
CA GLN A 114 1.90 13.77 -18.03
C GLN A 114 1.63 14.65 -19.26
N SER A 115 0.45 15.26 -19.32
CA SER A 115 0.05 16.08 -20.46
C SER A 115 0.69 17.48 -20.46
N GLU A 116 0.96 18.04 -19.28
CA GLU A 116 1.39 19.43 -19.13
C GLU A 116 2.92 19.61 -19.03
N SER A 117 3.62 18.62 -18.47
CA SER A 117 5.05 18.75 -18.15
C SER A 117 5.99 18.29 -19.26
N GLY A 118 5.50 17.48 -20.21
CA GLY A 118 6.35 16.79 -21.19
C GLY A 118 7.30 15.75 -20.57
N LEU A 119 7.18 15.48 -19.27
CA LEU A 119 7.96 14.47 -18.56
C LEU A 119 7.41 13.07 -18.85
N ASN A 120 8.30 12.08 -18.88
CA ASN A 120 7.87 10.70 -18.94
C ASN A 120 7.38 10.22 -17.56
N LEU A 121 6.61 9.13 -17.53
CA LEU A 121 6.03 8.56 -16.32
C LEU A 121 7.09 8.31 -15.23
N GLN A 122 8.26 7.76 -15.59
CA GLN A 122 9.31 7.45 -14.63
C GLN A 122 9.83 8.71 -13.92
N GLN A 123 9.96 9.83 -14.63
CA GLN A 123 10.38 11.10 -14.04
C GLN A 123 9.33 11.64 -13.06
N ILE A 124 8.04 11.51 -13.40
CA ILE A 124 6.94 11.91 -12.52
C ILE A 124 6.96 11.05 -11.24
N LEU A 125 7.05 9.73 -11.38
CA LEU A 125 7.06 8.81 -10.25
C LEU A 125 8.30 9.00 -9.37
N GLN A 126 9.48 9.18 -9.96
CA GLN A 126 10.70 9.53 -9.23
C GLN A 126 10.49 10.80 -8.38
N TYR A 127 9.93 11.85 -8.99
CA TYR A 127 9.73 13.11 -8.31
C TYR A 127 8.79 12.98 -7.10
N TRP A 128 7.62 12.38 -7.31
CA TRP A 128 6.61 12.24 -6.26
C TRP A 128 7.04 11.31 -5.14
N ILE A 129 7.63 10.17 -5.49
CA ILE A 129 7.97 9.11 -4.53
C ILE A 129 9.23 9.47 -3.75
N LEU A 130 10.25 10.05 -4.39
CA LEU A 130 11.61 10.16 -3.83
C LEU A 130 12.20 11.58 -3.79
N ASP A 131 11.93 12.45 -4.78
CA ASP A 131 12.72 13.69 -4.89
C ASP A 131 12.07 14.92 -4.23
N ARG A 132 10.73 14.98 -4.16
CA ARG A 132 10.02 16.13 -3.57
C ARG A 132 10.23 16.23 -2.06
N GLU A 133 10.06 17.42 -1.49
CA GLU A 133 10.25 17.67 -0.05
C GLU A 133 9.39 16.76 0.82
N LYS A 134 8.09 16.66 0.50
CA LYS A 134 7.16 15.74 1.17
C LYS A 134 6.96 14.49 0.32
N GLN A 135 7.97 13.62 0.35
CA GLN A 135 8.03 12.36 -0.38
C GLN A 135 6.79 11.49 -0.16
N PHE A 136 6.35 10.80 -1.22
CA PHE A 136 5.21 9.88 -1.14
C PHE A 136 5.58 8.47 -0.72
N LEU A 137 6.86 8.06 -0.80
CA LEU A 137 7.30 6.72 -0.39
C LEU A 137 6.81 6.35 1.02
N PRO A 138 6.90 7.24 2.03
CA PRO A 138 6.29 6.96 3.33
C PRO A 138 4.77 6.81 3.31
N GLY A 139 4.06 7.56 2.46
CA GLY A 139 2.59 7.48 2.37
C GLY A 139 2.07 6.13 1.89
N PHE A 140 2.92 5.30 1.26
CA PHE A 140 2.53 3.99 0.73
C PHE A 140 2.04 2.99 1.78
N ILE A 141 2.36 3.18 3.06
CA ILE A 141 1.82 2.33 4.15
C ILE A 141 0.35 2.65 4.49
N GLY A 142 -0.17 3.78 4.00
CA GLY A 142 -1.54 4.22 4.20
C GLY A 142 -2.55 3.21 3.67
N GLY A 143 -3.77 3.23 4.22
CA GLY A 143 -4.86 2.39 3.74
C GLY A 143 -4.51 0.90 3.71
N TYR A 144 -3.74 0.37 4.67
CA TYR A 144 -3.26 -1.02 4.67
C TYR A 144 -2.41 -1.39 3.45
N ALA A 145 -1.55 -0.47 3.02
CA ALA A 145 -0.66 -0.62 1.89
C ALA A 145 -1.32 -0.73 0.50
N HIS A 146 -2.63 -0.47 0.35
CA HIS A 146 -3.27 -0.43 -0.96
C HIS A 146 -2.58 0.47 -1.99
N PRO A 147 -2.05 1.67 -1.63
CA PRO A 147 -1.27 2.45 -2.58
C PRO A 147 0.00 1.73 -3.07
N LEU A 148 0.71 1.02 -2.17
CA LEU A 148 1.87 0.21 -2.54
C LEU A 148 1.50 -0.95 -3.47
N ILE A 149 0.43 -1.68 -3.15
CA ILE A 149 -0.04 -2.81 -3.95
C ILE A 149 -0.46 -2.31 -5.34
N MET A 150 -1.17 -1.19 -5.42
CA MET A 150 -1.58 -0.58 -6.69
C MET A 150 -0.39 -0.09 -7.51
N PHE A 151 0.62 0.45 -6.84
CA PHE A 151 1.87 0.82 -7.49
C PHE A 151 2.59 -0.42 -8.04
N ALA A 152 2.70 -1.51 -7.28
CA ALA A 152 3.30 -2.76 -7.74
C ALA A 152 2.56 -3.33 -8.96
N ASP A 153 1.23 -3.40 -8.91
CA ASP A 153 0.39 -3.83 -10.04
C ASP A 153 0.63 -2.96 -11.29
N SER A 154 0.81 -1.65 -11.10
CA SER A 154 1.12 -0.74 -12.21
C SER A 154 2.44 -1.07 -12.89
N VAL A 155 3.44 -1.51 -12.11
CA VAL A 155 4.75 -1.93 -12.63
C VAL A 155 4.61 -3.25 -13.38
N GLU A 156 3.93 -4.23 -12.79
CA GLU A 156 3.75 -5.56 -13.39
C GLU A 156 3.03 -5.50 -14.74
N LEU A 157 2.04 -4.60 -14.85
CA LEU A 157 1.24 -4.41 -16.05
C LEU A 157 1.79 -3.35 -17.01
N GLY A 158 2.79 -2.57 -16.61
CA GLY A 158 3.26 -1.41 -17.36
C GLY A 158 2.17 -0.34 -17.57
N SER A 159 1.30 -0.14 -16.57
CA SER A 159 0.12 0.74 -16.66
C SER A 159 0.35 2.11 -16.03
N SER A 160 0.56 3.14 -16.86
CA SER A 160 0.70 4.54 -16.40
C SER A 160 -0.51 5.02 -15.60
N MET A 161 -1.70 4.61 -16.02
CA MET A 161 -2.96 4.98 -15.39
C MET A 161 -3.06 4.45 -13.95
N LEU A 162 -2.66 3.20 -13.73
CA LEU A 162 -2.60 2.63 -12.38
C LEU A 162 -1.52 3.28 -11.52
N ALA A 163 -0.41 3.71 -12.13
CA ALA A 163 0.62 4.42 -11.39
C ALA A 163 0.11 5.78 -10.89
N PHE A 164 -0.72 6.48 -11.67
CA PHE A 164 -1.40 7.71 -11.21
C PHE A 164 -2.48 7.43 -10.18
N ASP A 165 -3.27 6.36 -10.33
CA ASP A 165 -4.23 5.93 -9.31
C ASP A 165 -3.50 5.61 -7.99
N ALA A 166 -2.32 4.99 -8.03
CA ALA A 166 -1.53 4.70 -6.84
C ALA A 166 -1.04 5.97 -6.14
N LEU A 167 -0.60 7.00 -6.90
CA LEU A 167 -0.27 8.31 -6.33
C LEU A 167 -1.50 8.98 -5.71
N ALA A 168 -2.64 8.93 -6.41
CA ALA A 168 -3.90 9.47 -5.90
C ALA A 168 -4.32 8.78 -4.61
N LEU A 169 -4.25 7.45 -4.57
CA LEU A 169 -4.58 6.66 -3.40
C LEU A 169 -3.61 6.94 -2.24
N THR A 170 -2.32 7.14 -2.53
CA THR A 170 -1.33 7.59 -1.53
C THR A 170 -1.73 8.93 -0.90
N ALA A 171 -2.22 9.86 -1.71
CA ALA A 171 -2.69 11.16 -1.23
C ALA A 171 -3.96 11.05 -0.39
N VAL A 172 -4.90 10.20 -0.81
CA VAL A 172 -6.17 9.91 -0.13
C VAL A 172 -5.95 9.21 1.22
N ASP A 173 -5.05 8.23 1.27
CA ASP A 173 -4.76 7.42 2.46
C ASP A 173 -3.62 7.96 3.31
N TRP A 174 -3.16 9.18 3.02
CA TRP A 174 -2.15 9.84 3.83
C TRP A 174 -2.60 9.87 5.29
N SER A 175 -1.78 9.32 6.18
CA SER A 175 -2.18 9.10 7.58
C SER A 175 -1.09 9.57 8.55
N PRO A 176 -1.43 9.76 9.83
CA PRO A 176 -0.43 10.06 10.85
C PRO A 176 0.65 8.98 10.99
N LEU A 177 0.39 7.72 10.60
CA LEU A 177 1.39 6.66 10.62
C LEU A 177 2.59 6.96 9.72
N THR A 178 2.39 7.77 8.67
CA THR A 178 3.47 8.25 7.81
C THR A 178 4.56 8.97 8.61
N SER A 179 4.19 9.69 9.68
CA SER A 179 5.17 10.36 10.54
C SER A 179 6.02 9.40 11.38
N LEU A 180 5.52 8.20 11.70
CA LEU A 180 6.23 7.19 12.49
C LEU A 180 7.39 6.57 11.71
N ILE A 181 7.25 6.44 10.40
CA ILE A 181 8.29 5.86 9.56
C ILE A 181 9.30 6.89 9.05
N THR A 182 8.97 8.20 9.12
CA THR A 182 9.89 9.29 8.76
C THR A 182 10.59 9.93 9.96
N MET A 183 10.19 9.61 11.20
CA MET A 183 10.83 10.19 12.38
C MET A 183 12.23 9.63 12.63
N SER A 184 13.05 10.43 13.29
CA SER A 184 14.32 9.94 13.83
C SER A 184 14.06 8.91 14.93
N LEU A 185 14.37 7.65 14.64
CA LEU A 185 14.25 6.56 15.60
C LEU A 185 15.40 6.61 16.62
N PRO A 186 15.15 6.20 17.88
CA PRO A 186 16.22 6.08 18.89
C PRO A 186 17.21 4.98 18.48
N GLU A 187 18.40 4.98 19.08
CA GLU A 187 19.35 3.88 18.89
C GLU A 187 18.74 2.54 19.36
N PRO A 188 18.86 1.46 18.55
CA PRO A 188 18.31 0.17 18.91
C PRO A 188 19.03 -0.38 20.15
N GLN A 189 18.27 -0.74 21.18
CA GLN A 189 18.82 -1.25 22.44
C GLN A 189 19.34 -2.70 22.33
N THR A 190 18.89 -3.42 21.31
CA THR A 190 19.16 -4.85 21.10
C THR A 190 19.27 -5.16 19.61
N CYS A 191 20.09 -6.14 19.25
CA CYS A 191 20.16 -6.70 17.90
C CYS A 191 19.46 -8.08 17.91
N PRO A 192 18.25 -8.21 17.34
CA PRO A 192 17.54 -9.48 17.32
C PRO A 192 18.17 -10.42 16.28
N ASN A 193 17.95 -11.72 16.48
CA ASN A 193 18.40 -12.76 15.54
C ASN A 193 17.36 -13.04 14.44
N GLY A 194 16.13 -12.53 14.60
CA GLY A 194 15.03 -12.67 13.65
C GLY A 194 13.84 -11.78 13.99
N ILE A 195 12.95 -11.59 13.03
CA ILE A 195 11.66 -10.91 13.17
C ILE A 195 10.77 -11.65 14.17
N ILE A 196 10.81 -12.98 14.20
CA ILE A 196 10.02 -13.76 15.17
C ILE A 196 10.41 -13.46 16.63
N GLU A 197 11.70 -13.21 16.90
CA GLU A 197 12.19 -12.80 18.23
C GLU A 197 11.67 -11.41 18.62
N ILE A 198 11.60 -10.48 17.65
CA ILE A 198 10.99 -9.16 17.86
C ILE A 198 9.52 -9.31 18.24
N LEU A 199 8.77 -10.14 17.52
CA LEU A 199 7.35 -10.38 17.76
C LEU A 199 7.09 -11.07 19.10
N ASP A 200 7.90 -12.05 19.49
CA ASP A 200 7.80 -12.70 20.80
C ASP A 200 8.08 -11.72 21.95
N THR A 201 9.00 -10.79 21.73
CA THR A 201 9.31 -9.71 22.67
C THR A 201 8.13 -8.74 22.78
N ILE A 202 7.52 -8.33 21.67
CA ILE A 202 6.30 -7.50 21.64
C ILE A 202 5.17 -8.19 22.41
N ARG A 203 4.94 -9.48 22.15
CA ARG A 203 3.87 -10.29 22.78
C ARG A 203 3.95 -10.31 24.30
N SER A 204 5.14 -10.15 24.86
CA SER A 204 5.40 -10.23 26.31
C SER A 204 5.76 -8.86 26.92
N ASP A 205 5.67 -7.76 26.17
CA ASP A 205 5.98 -6.42 26.68
C ASP A 205 4.81 -5.86 27.50
N PRO A 206 5.00 -5.58 28.80
CA PRO A 206 3.94 -5.08 29.67
C PRO A 206 3.43 -3.69 29.27
N SER A 207 4.15 -2.96 28.41
CA SER A 207 3.72 -1.68 27.86
C SER A 207 2.44 -1.78 27.02
N PHE A 208 2.08 -2.99 26.57
CA PHE A 208 0.84 -3.27 25.83
C PHE A 208 -0.28 -3.87 26.70
N GLU A 209 -0.02 -4.15 27.98
CA GLU A 209 -1.03 -4.70 28.88
C GLU A 209 -2.14 -3.67 29.15
N HIS A 210 -3.39 -4.12 29.02
CA HIS A 210 -4.59 -3.31 29.30
C HIS A 210 -4.71 -1.99 28.50
N VAL A 211 -3.95 -1.84 27.41
CA VAL A 211 -4.02 -0.65 26.53
C VAL A 211 -5.34 -0.59 25.77
N VAL A 212 -5.86 -1.75 25.34
CA VAL A 212 -7.10 -1.86 24.58
C VAL A 212 -8.07 -2.82 25.26
N PRO A 213 -9.39 -2.56 25.23
CA PRO A 213 -10.38 -3.39 25.93
C PRO A 213 -10.67 -4.72 25.20
N SER A 214 -10.33 -4.80 23.91
CA SER A 214 -10.50 -5.99 23.07
C SER A 214 -9.53 -5.94 21.88
N PRO A 215 -9.27 -7.06 21.20
CA PRO A 215 -8.55 -7.06 19.93
C PRO A 215 -9.29 -6.27 18.84
N GLY A 216 -8.55 -5.64 17.94
CA GLY A 216 -9.09 -5.04 16.71
C GLY A 216 -8.42 -3.73 16.30
N ILE A 217 -8.43 -3.45 15.00
CA ILE A 217 -7.74 -2.29 14.40
C ILE A 217 -8.33 -0.94 14.84
N GLN A 218 -9.59 -0.91 15.25
CA GLN A 218 -10.26 0.29 15.71
C GLN A 218 -9.55 0.95 16.89
N HIS A 219 -8.73 0.19 17.62
CA HIS A 219 -7.98 0.67 18.79
C HIS A 219 -6.58 1.22 18.47
N ILE A 220 -6.25 1.39 17.19
CA ILE A 220 -4.93 1.87 16.77
C ILE A 220 -4.63 3.27 17.35
N THR A 221 -5.64 4.12 17.43
CA THR A 221 -5.50 5.49 17.98
C THR A 221 -5.12 5.47 19.46
N GLU A 222 -5.68 4.53 20.22
CA GLU A 222 -5.43 4.32 21.64
C GLU A 222 -4.00 3.80 21.88
N ILE A 223 -3.52 2.89 21.04
CA ILE A 223 -2.13 2.39 21.08
C ILE A 223 -1.14 3.53 20.82
N PHE A 224 -1.47 4.43 19.90
CA PHE A 224 -0.65 5.58 19.52
C PHE A 224 -0.91 6.85 20.35
N HIS A 225 -1.80 6.79 21.34
CA HIS A 225 -1.94 7.85 22.32
C HIS A 225 -0.64 7.98 23.13
N ASP A 226 -0.30 9.20 23.57
CA ASP A 226 0.90 9.41 24.37
C ASP A 226 0.88 8.50 25.61
N GLY A 227 1.95 7.71 25.77
CA GLY A 227 2.01 6.67 26.79
C GLY A 227 3.06 5.58 26.51
N PRO A 228 3.12 4.56 27.38
CA PRO A 228 4.11 3.49 27.30
C PRO A 228 3.95 2.65 26.02
N ALA A 229 2.73 2.42 25.55
CA ALA A 229 2.47 1.67 24.33
C ALA A 229 3.11 2.31 23.09
N LYS A 230 2.89 3.61 22.88
CA LYS A 230 3.53 4.38 21.81
C LYS A 230 5.06 4.35 21.90
N ALA A 231 5.62 4.50 23.10
CA ALA A 231 7.07 4.41 23.32
C ALA A 231 7.61 3.01 22.97
N ALA A 232 6.86 1.95 23.32
CA ALA A 232 7.19 0.58 22.95
C ALA A 232 7.11 0.37 21.43
N VAL A 233 6.09 0.90 20.74
CA VAL A 233 6.03 0.83 19.27
C VAL A 233 7.25 1.48 18.63
N ILE A 234 7.64 2.68 19.06
CA ILE A 234 8.83 3.39 18.54
C ILE A 234 10.11 2.58 18.82
N LYS A 235 10.23 1.99 20.02
CA LYS A 235 11.34 1.09 20.37
C LYS A 235 11.41 -0.11 19.43
N TYR A 236 10.31 -0.81 19.20
CA TYR A 236 10.30 -1.99 18.32
C TYR A 236 10.47 -1.63 16.85
N LEU A 237 10.00 -0.47 16.42
CA LEU A 237 10.26 0.06 15.08
C LEU A 237 11.76 0.33 14.88
N SER A 238 12.45 0.91 15.87
CA SER A 238 13.92 1.07 15.83
C SER A 238 14.66 -0.27 15.72
N ILE A 239 14.26 -1.25 16.53
CA ILE A 239 14.85 -2.60 16.52
C ILE A 239 14.63 -3.27 15.16
N GLY A 240 13.39 -3.26 14.65
CA GLY A 240 13.05 -3.81 13.34
C GLY A 240 13.81 -3.11 12.21
N TYR A 241 13.83 -1.77 12.20
CA TYR A 241 14.57 -1.00 11.22
C TYR A 241 16.06 -1.35 11.21
N ALA A 242 16.69 -1.49 12.38
CA ALA A 242 18.09 -1.89 12.48
C ALA A 242 18.34 -3.33 11.97
N TYR A 243 17.40 -4.24 12.21
CA TYR A 243 17.47 -5.61 11.69
C TYR A 243 17.34 -5.66 10.16
N LEU A 244 16.39 -4.90 9.60
CA LEU A 244 16.12 -4.81 8.16
C LEU A 244 17.20 -4.02 7.39
N SER A 245 17.82 -3.01 8.03
CA SER A 245 18.82 -2.12 7.39
C SER A 245 20.22 -2.74 7.23
N LYS A 246 20.32 -4.08 7.25
CA LYS A 246 21.58 -4.76 6.91
C LYS A 246 21.94 -4.41 5.44
N PRO A 247 23.23 -4.21 5.12
CA PRO A 247 23.68 -3.44 3.95
C PRO A 247 23.39 -4.02 2.56
N GLU A 248 22.71 -5.17 2.47
CA GLU A 248 22.35 -5.79 1.21
C GLU A 248 20.85 -6.15 1.25
N PHE A 249 20.18 -6.04 0.10
CA PHE A 249 18.84 -6.60 -0.08
C PHE A 249 18.91 -8.08 0.31
N ASN A 250 18.47 -8.38 1.53
CA ASN A 250 18.67 -9.70 2.10
C ASN A 250 17.44 -10.54 1.76
N LEU A 251 17.58 -11.38 0.73
CA LEU A 251 16.57 -12.37 0.36
C LEU A 251 16.13 -13.21 1.57
N GLU A 252 17.02 -13.47 2.53
CA GLU A 252 16.69 -14.21 3.76
C GLU A 252 15.71 -13.42 4.63
N VAL A 253 15.87 -12.09 4.73
CA VAL A 253 14.96 -11.24 5.50
C VAL A 253 13.61 -11.09 4.79
N THR A 254 13.61 -10.99 3.45
CA THR A 254 12.37 -11.00 2.67
C THR A 254 11.64 -12.33 2.81
N GLU A 255 12.36 -13.46 2.74
CA GLU A 255 11.79 -14.80 2.97
C GLU A 255 11.21 -14.91 4.38
N GLU A 256 11.93 -14.43 5.40
CA GLU A 256 11.45 -14.39 6.78
C GLU A 256 10.18 -13.54 6.94
N MET A 257 10.12 -12.36 6.31
CA MET A 257 8.94 -11.49 6.33
C MET A 257 7.71 -12.18 5.72
N VAL A 258 7.88 -12.82 4.56
CA VAL A 258 6.79 -13.55 3.87
C VAL A 258 6.35 -14.75 4.71
N GLU A 259 7.29 -15.53 5.24
CA GLU A 259 7.00 -16.68 6.09
C GLU A 259 6.17 -16.25 7.31
N ILE A 260 6.57 -15.18 7.99
CA ILE A 260 5.86 -14.66 9.16
C ILE A 260 4.48 -14.12 8.79
N ALA A 261 4.34 -13.43 7.66
CA ALA A 261 3.04 -12.96 7.17
C ALA A 261 2.08 -14.14 6.92
N ILE A 262 2.58 -15.23 6.33
CA ILE A 262 1.80 -16.47 6.14
C ILE A 262 1.39 -17.04 7.49
N HIS A 263 2.33 -17.18 8.44
CA HIS A 263 2.03 -17.69 9.79
C HIS A 263 0.98 -16.83 10.51
N PHE A 264 1.06 -15.50 10.43
CA PHE A 264 0.03 -14.62 10.99
C PHE A 264 -1.34 -14.86 10.38
N LEU A 265 -1.42 -15.05 9.06
CA LEU A 265 -2.68 -15.28 8.38
C LEU A 265 -3.27 -16.66 8.72
N VAL A 266 -2.45 -17.72 8.71
CA VAL A 266 -2.94 -19.11 8.75
C VAL A 266 -2.87 -19.76 10.13
N CYS A 267 -2.07 -19.24 11.06
CA CYS A 267 -1.81 -19.88 12.36
C CYS A 267 -2.36 -19.11 13.58
N THR A 268 -3.08 -18.00 13.40
CA THR A 268 -3.61 -17.19 14.51
C THR A 268 -5.07 -17.49 14.88
N HIS A 269 -5.72 -18.38 14.14
CA HIS A 269 -7.10 -18.79 14.42
C HIS A 269 -7.20 -19.71 15.64
N ALA A 270 -8.39 -19.75 16.26
CA ALA A 270 -8.64 -20.65 17.38
C ALA A 270 -8.58 -22.13 16.92
N PRO A 271 -7.87 -23.03 17.63
CA PRO A 271 -7.82 -24.44 17.26
C PRO A 271 -9.21 -25.06 17.06
N GLY A 272 -9.43 -25.66 15.89
CA GLY A 272 -10.72 -26.25 15.51
C GLY A 272 -11.75 -25.28 14.93
N ALA A 273 -11.41 -24.00 14.80
CA ALA A 273 -12.25 -22.96 14.19
C ALA A 273 -11.42 -22.10 13.23
N PRO A 274 -11.11 -22.61 12.01
CA PRO A 274 -10.31 -21.87 11.04
C PRO A 274 -11.01 -20.58 10.62
N ALA A 275 -10.29 -19.47 10.74
CA ALA A 275 -10.72 -18.14 10.33
C ALA A 275 -9.49 -17.35 9.85
N PHE A 276 -9.68 -16.45 8.89
CA PHE A 276 -8.62 -15.60 8.37
C PHE A 276 -8.95 -14.14 8.71
N ASP A 277 -8.03 -13.45 9.35
CA ASP A 277 -8.22 -12.04 9.69
C ASP A 277 -7.94 -11.16 8.48
N PHE A 278 -8.91 -10.31 8.13
CA PHE A 278 -8.83 -9.41 6.99
C PHE A 278 -7.63 -8.47 7.08
N TYR A 279 -7.32 -7.92 8.26
CA TYR A 279 -6.21 -7.00 8.44
C TYR A 279 -4.87 -7.71 8.42
N LEU A 280 -4.77 -8.89 9.02
CA LEU A 280 -3.52 -9.67 8.97
C LEU A 280 -3.16 -10.14 7.56
N CYS A 281 -4.16 -10.37 6.70
CA CYS A 281 -3.95 -10.69 5.28
C CYS A 281 -3.11 -9.62 4.55
N HIS A 282 -3.23 -8.35 4.96
CA HIS A 282 -2.50 -7.25 4.31
C HIS A 282 -0.99 -7.31 4.51
N ASN A 283 -0.50 -8.03 5.53
CA ASN A 283 0.93 -8.28 5.67
C ASN A 283 1.47 -9.14 4.52
N LEU A 284 0.63 -10.01 3.93
CA LEU A 284 1.01 -10.87 2.81
C LEU A 284 0.86 -10.16 1.45
N THR A 285 -0.15 -9.28 1.32
CA THR A 285 -0.39 -8.57 0.06
C THR A 285 0.43 -7.30 -0.06
N GLY A 286 0.68 -6.58 1.04
CA GLY A 286 1.50 -5.36 1.07
C GLY A 286 2.96 -5.57 1.49
N GLY A 287 3.33 -6.78 1.94
CA GLY A 287 4.70 -7.13 2.35
C GLY A 287 5.57 -7.72 1.23
N GLN A 288 5.17 -7.58 -0.03
CA GLN A 288 5.90 -8.04 -1.22
C GLN A 288 6.96 -7.04 -1.67
#